data_AF-A0A4U3A9S8-F1
#
_entry.id   AF-A0A4U3A9S8-F1
#
_cell.length_a   1.000
_cell.length_b   1.000
_cell.length_c   1.000
_cell.angle_alpha   90.00
_cell.angle_beta   90.00
_cell.angle_gamma   90.00
#
_symmetry.space_group_name_H-M   'P 1'
#
loop_
_entity.id
_entity.type
_entity.pdbx_description
1 polymer ?
#
loop_
_entity_poly.entity_id
_entity_poly.type
_entity_poly.pdbx_seq_one_letter_code
_entity_poly.pdbx_strand_id
1 'polypeptide(L)' 'MYKYTICFIRKGDRILLLNRNKKPTMGMWNGVGGKIEEYETPY' A
#
# COMPACT_ATOMS: atom_id res chain seq x y z
N MET A 1 16.81 -2.89 -5.51
CA MET A 1 15.36 -2.77 -5.79
C MET A 1 14.64 -2.94 -4.46
N TYR A 2 13.89 -1.93 -4.02
CA TYR A 2 13.15 -2.02 -2.75
C TYR A 2 11.98 -3.00 -2.87
N LYS A 3 11.76 -3.83 -1.84
CA LYS A 3 10.60 -4.72 -1.74
C LYS A 3 9.48 -4.01 -0.98
N TYR A 4 8.24 -4.17 -1.46
CA TYR A 4 7.06 -3.54 -0.87
C TYR A 4 5.92 -4.55 -0.77
N THR A 5 5.04 -4.33 0.20
CA THR A 5 3.74 -4.98 0.27
C THR A 5 2.65 -4.06 -0.29
N ILE A 6 1.59 -4.67 -0.82
CA ILE A 6 0.33 -3.99 -1.13
C ILE A 6 -0.84 -4.91 -0.76
N CYS A 7 -1.81 -4.35 -0.07
CA CYS A 7 -3.00 -5.03 0.44
C CYS A 7 -4.25 -4.31 -0.05
N PHE A 8 -5.18 -5.09 -0.62
CA PHE A 8 -6.49 -4.62 -1.02
C PHE A 8 -7.53 -5.11 -0.01
N ILE A 9 -8.01 -4.19 0.81
CA ILE A 9 -9.07 -4.48 1.78
C ILE A 9 -10.41 -4.33 1.06
N ARG A 10 -11.11 -5.45 0.90
CA ARG A 10 -12.38 -5.53 0.17
C ARG A 10 -13.56 -5.77 1.12
N LYS A 11 -14.64 -5.01 0.92
CA LYS A 11 -15.94 -5.21 1.58
C LYS A 11 -17.02 -5.26 0.50
N GLY A 12 -17.42 -6.48 0.11
CA GLY A 12 -18.37 -6.69 -0.98
C GLY A 12 -17.81 -6.22 -2.32
N ASP A 13 -18.45 -5.22 -2.92
CA ASP A 13 -18.05 -4.53 -4.16
C ASP A 13 -17.11 -3.33 -3.92
N ARG A 14 -16.84 -2.98 -2.66
CA ARG A 14 -16.00 -1.83 -2.30
C ARG A 14 -14.57 -2.24 -2.00
N ILE A 15 -13.62 -1.40 -2.39
CA ILE A 15 -12.20 -1.51 -2.04
C ILE A 15 -11.79 -0.25 -1.26
N LEU A 16 -11.09 -0.44 -0.14
CA LEU A 16 -10.45 0.67 0.58
C LEU A 16 -9.12 1.01 -0.08
N LEU A 17 -8.95 2.29 -0.44
CA LEU A 17 -7.71 2.85 -0.96
C LEU A 17 -7.28 4.04 -0.10
N LEU A 18 -5.97 4.29 -0.07
CA LEU A 18 -5.37 5.46 0.56
C LEU A 18 -5.08 6.53 -0.49
N ASN A 19 -5.57 7.75 -0.28
CA ASN A 19 -5.08 8.92 -1.00
C ASN A 19 -3.74 9.34 -0.40
N ARG A 20 -2.67 9.29 -1.19
CA ARG A 20 -1.33 9.59 -0.71
C ARG A 20 -1.18 11.08 -0.43
N ASN A 21 -0.65 11.43 0.74
CA ASN A 21 -0.45 12.81 1.18
C ASN A 21 1.01 13.27 1.11
N LYS A 22 1.91 12.51 0.46
CA LYS A 22 3.35 12.83 0.37
C LYS A 22 3.87 12.59 -1.06
N LYS A 23 4.80 13.45 -1.50
CA LYS A 23 5.55 13.26 -2.76
C LYS A 23 6.34 11.93 -2.71
N PRO A 24 6.61 11.27 -3.85
CA PRO A 24 6.25 11.69 -5.21
C PRO A 24 4.82 11.33 -5.63
N THR A 25 4.13 10.44 -4.90
CA THR A 25 2.82 9.90 -5.32
C THR A 25 1.62 10.64 -4.73
N MET A 26 1.80 11.87 -4.25
CA MET A 26 0.75 12.68 -3.63
C MET A 26 -0.47 12.80 -4.55
N GLY A 27 -1.68 12.62 -4.01
CA GLY A 27 -2.95 12.67 -4.75
C GLY A 27 -3.34 11.36 -5.44
N MET A 28 -2.42 10.41 -5.59
CA MET A 28 -2.73 9.09 -6.16
C MET A 28 -3.43 8.21 -5.12
N TRP A 29 -4.37 7.38 -5.58
CA TRP A 29 -5.02 6.35 -4.77
C TRP A 29 -4.27 5.03 -4.90
N ASN A 30 -3.99 4.36 -3.77
CA ASN A 30 -3.29 3.08 -3.76
C ASN A 30 -3.81 2.14 -2.66
N GLY A 31 -3.50 0.85 -2.75
CA GLY A 31 -3.74 -0.11 -1.68
C GLY A 31 -2.95 0.23 -0.40
N VAL A 32 -3.33 -0.39 0.70
CA VAL A 32 -2.62 -0.26 1.98
C VAL A 32 -1.32 -1.05 1.90
N GLY A 33 -0.19 -0.49 2.32
CA GLY A 33 1.08 -1.21 2.23
C GLY A 33 2.28 -0.34 2.57
N GLY A 34 3.47 -0.93 2.50
CA GLY A 34 4.69 -0.30 2.94
C GLY A 34 5.94 -0.97 2.38
N LYS A 35 7.08 -0.36 2.70
CA LYS A 35 8.39 -0.96 2.46
C LYS A 35 8.55 -2.14 3.41
N ILE A 36 9.14 -3.22 2.92
CA ILE A 36 9.56 -4.34 3.77
C ILE A 36 10.89 -3.97 4.41
N GLU A 37 10.96 -4.04 5.73
CA GLU A 37 12.19 -3.81 6.49
C GLU A 37 13.04 -5.08 6.63
N GLU A 38 14.28 -4.91 7.10
CA GLU A 38 15.19 -6.04 7.29
C GLU A 38 14.57 -7.06 8.25
N TYR A 39 14.58 -8.33 7.85
CA TYR A 39 13.99 -9.47 8.57
C TYR A 39 12.45 -9.55 8.61
N GLU A 40 11.72 -8.67 7.90
CA GLU A 40 10.28 -8.85 7.71
C GLU A 40 9.96 -9.88 6.62
N THR A 41 8.95 -10.73 6.86
CA THR A 41 8.37 -11.60 5.84
C THR A 41 7.30 -10.85 5.03
N PRO A 42 7.15 -11.14 3.72
CA PRO A 42 6.10 -10.52 2.91
C PRO A 42 4.70 -11.13 3.16
N TYR A 43 4.61 -12.14 4.02
CA TYR A 43 3.42 -12.91 4.37
C TYR A 43 3.28 -13.00 5.89
#